data_AF-A0A8J2IJ20-F1
#
_entry.id   AF-A0A8J2IJ20-F1
#
_cell.length_a   1.000
_cell.length_b   1.000
_cell.length_c   1.000
_cell.angle_alpha   90.00
_cell.angle_beta   90.00
_cell.angle_gamma   90.00
#
_symmetry.space_group_name_H-M   'P 1'
#
loop_
_entity.id
_entity.type
_entity.pdbx_description
1 polymer ?
#
loop_
_entity_poly.entity_id
_entity_poly.type
_entity_poly.pdbx_seq_one_letter_code
_entity_poly.pdbx_strand_id
1 'polypeptide(L)' 'MPASHTSSIEASPRNMRLATSQELLYTSINATLSTKTNRPSTPVHHIQEDDYTVPAPPPPSPVSFRPEHWAAPSRR' A
#
# COMPACT_ATOMS: atom_id res chain seq x y z
N MET A 1 -23.91 -17.38 9.34
CA MET A 1 -23.74 -17.79 7.93
C MET A 1 -24.55 -16.84 7.06
N PRO A 2 -23.92 -16.05 6.18
CA PRO A 2 -24.59 -15.58 4.98
C PRO A 2 -23.81 -15.92 3.70
N ALA A 3 -24.59 -16.04 2.63
CA ALA A 3 -24.30 -16.70 1.37
C ALA A 3 -23.42 -15.89 0.39
N SER A 4 -22.76 -16.63 -0.50
CA SER A 4 -22.01 -16.12 -1.65
C SER A 4 -22.95 -15.48 -2.68
N HIS A 5 -22.66 -14.25 -3.09
CA HIS A 5 -23.27 -13.61 -4.25
C HIS A 5 -22.25 -13.57 -5.40
N THR A 6 -22.59 -14.22 -6.50
CA THR A 6 -21.91 -14.09 -7.79
C THR A 6 -22.25 -12.72 -8.38
N SER A 7 -21.27 -12.03 -8.95
CA SER A 7 -21.53 -10.90 -9.84
C SER A 7 -20.75 -11.10 -11.14
N SER A 8 -21.49 -11.39 -12.20
CA SER A 8 -21.00 -11.33 -13.59
C SER A 8 -20.71 -9.87 -13.92
N ILE A 9 -19.48 -9.56 -14.26
CA ILE A 9 -19.10 -8.24 -14.75
C ILE A 9 -19.26 -8.27 -16.28
N GLU A 10 -20.39 -7.75 -16.76
CA GLU A 10 -20.55 -7.42 -18.18
C GLU A 10 -19.62 -6.25 -18.54
N ALA A 11 -18.57 -6.53 -19.31
CA ALA A 11 -17.68 -5.51 -19.84
C ALA A 11 -18.33 -4.85 -21.06
N SER A 12 -18.97 -3.69 -20.85
CA SER A 12 -19.45 -2.84 -21.94
C SER A 12 -18.28 -2.40 -22.83
N PRO A 13 -18.38 -2.50 -24.18
CA PRO A 13 -17.32 -2.08 -25.08
C PRO A 13 -17.14 -0.56 -24.99
N ARG A 14 -15.99 -0.13 -24.45
CA ARG A 14 -15.61 1.28 -24.40
C ARG A 14 -15.26 1.75 -25.80
N ASN A 15 -16.07 2.66 -26.34
CA ASN A 15 -15.82 3.37 -27.59
C ASN A 15 -14.45 4.06 -27.51
N MET A 16 -13.42 3.49 -28.12
CA MET A 16 -12.08 4.09 -28.16
C MET A 16 -12.09 5.23 -29.18
N ARG A 17 -12.55 6.41 -28.76
CA ARG A 17 -12.40 7.63 -29.55
C ARG A 17 -10.92 7.99 -29.58
N LEU A 18 -10.34 8.17 -30.77
CA LEU A 18 -8.96 8.62 -30.94
C LEU A 18 -8.84 10.01 -30.32
N ALA A 19 -8.23 10.07 -29.13
CA ALA A 19 -8.06 11.33 -28.43
C ALA A 19 -7.09 12.21 -29.22
N THR A 20 -7.57 13.37 -29.66
CA THR A 20 -6.72 14.33 -30.37
C THR A 20 -5.77 15.02 -29.37
N SER A 21 -4.61 15.50 -29.81
CA SER A 21 -3.67 16.20 -28.93
C SER A 21 -4.31 17.39 -28.20
N GLN A 22 -5.28 18.04 -28.84
CA GLN A 22 -6.04 19.14 -28.27
C GLN A 22 -7.01 18.67 -27.18
N GLU A 23 -7.72 17.56 -27.40
CA GLU A 23 -8.60 16.95 -26.40
C GLU A 23 -7.81 16.48 -25.16
N LEU A 24 -6.63 15.88 -25.36
CA LEU A 24 -5.75 15.45 -24.27
C LEU A 24 -5.28 16.63 -23.43
N LEU A 25 -4.89 17.74 -24.08
CA LEU A 25 -4.52 18.98 -23.40
C LEU A 25 -5.69 19.53 -22.55
N TYR A 26 -6.87 19.71 -23.15
CA TYR A 26 -8.03 20.23 -22.43
C TYR A 26 -8.47 19.32 -21.29
N THR A 27 -8.42 18.00 -21.49
CA THR A 27 -8.74 17.01 -20.46
C THR A 27 -7.75 17.08 -19.30
N SER A 28 -6.45 17.20 -19.58
CA SER A 28 -5.42 17.31 -18.53
C SER A 28 -5.55 18.58 -17.68
N ILE A 29 -5.91 19.70 -18.32
CA ILE A 29 -6.13 20.99 -17.64
C ILE A 29 -7.39 20.91 -16.77
N ASN A 30 -8.50 20.43 -17.33
CA ASN A 30 -9.76 20.31 -16.59
C ASN A 30 -9.66 19.30 -15.44
N ALA A 31 -8.93 18.19 -15.61
CA ALA A 31 -8.65 17.24 -14.54
C ALA A 31 -7.89 17.91 -13.38
N THR A 32 -6.88 18.73 -13.69
CA THR A 32 -6.07 19.44 -12.68
C THR A 32 -6.84 20.57 -11.99
N LEU A 33 -7.74 21.26 -12.70
CA LEU A 33 -8.60 22.29 -12.11
C LEU A 33 -9.71 21.69 -11.24
N SER A 34 -10.27 20.54 -11.64
CA SER A 34 -11.31 19.83 -10.89
C SER A 34 -10.79 19.26 -9.57
N THR A 35 -9.53 18.84 -9.49
CA THR A 35 -8.91 18.31 -8.25
C THR A 35 -8.60 19.39 -7.20
N LYS A 36 -8.78 20.68 -7.50
CA LYS A 36 -8.54 21.77 -6.53
C LYS A 36 -9.56 21.77 -5.37
N THR A 37 -10.72 21.13 -5.55
CA THR A 37 -11.74 20.93 -4.49
C THR A 37 -11.59 19.58 -3.77
N ASN A 38 -10.93 18.61 -4.41
CA ASN A 38 -10.58 17.31 -3.86
C ASN A 38 -9.05 17.21 -3.78
N ARG A 39 -8.43 18.16 -3.07
CA ARG A 39 -7.12 17.87 -2.52
C ARG A 39 -7.37 16.69 -1.57
N PRO A 40 -6.71 15.53 -1.72
CA PRO A 40 -6.56 14.66 -0.59
C PRO A 40 -5.91 15.56 0.47
N SER A 41 -6.70 15.97 1.46
CA SER A 41 -6.15 16.48 2.70
C SER A 41 -5.21 15.37 3.09
N THR A 42 -3.90 15.60 2.93
CA THR A 42 -2.92 14.79 3.65
C THR A 42 -3.53 14.65 5.02
N PRO A 43 -3.73 13.42 5.56
CA PRO A 43 -4.20 13.30 6.93
C PRO A 43 -3.40 14.32 7.70
N VAL A 44 -4.08 15.29 8.32
CA VAL A 44 -3.38 16.34 9.05
C VAL A 44 -2.86 15.61 10.26
N HIS A 45 -1.80 14.83 10.06
CA HIS A 45 -1.00 14.27 11.10
C HIS A 45 -0.33 15.51 11.65
N HIS A 46 -0.94 16.06 12.69
CA HIS A 46 -0.30 17.04 13.54
C HIS A 46 0.92 16.32 14.04
N ILE A 47 2.05 16.56 13.37
CA ILE A 47 3.35 16.00 13.71
C ILE A 47 3.57 16.33 15.18
N GLN A 48 3.46 15.33 16.04
CA GLN A 48 3.62 15.52 17.48
C GLN A 48 5.10 15.51 17.80
N GLU A 49 5.48 16.05 18.96
CA GLU A 49 6.88 16.03 19.41
C GLU A 49 7.47 14.61 19.44
N ASP A 50 6.63 13.62 19.71
CA ASP A 50 6.99 12.20 19.74
C ASP A 50 7.18 11.55 18.36
N ASP A 51 6.73 12.17 17.27
CA ASP A 51 6.91 11.63 15.90
C ASP A 51 8.37 11.65 15.45
N TYR A 52 9.21 12.43 16.13
CA TYR A 52 10.66 12.47 15.91
C TYR A 52 11.43 11.53 16.84
N THR A 53 10.73 10.79 17.70
CA THR A 53 11.39 9.78 18.53
C THR A 53 11.96 8.69 17.64
N VAL A 54 13.24 8.38 17.85
CA VAL A 54 13.87 7.27 17.16
C VAL A 54 13.22 5.99 17.68
N PRO A 55 12.62 5.15 16.82
CA PRO A 55 12.02 3.91 17.27
C PRO A 55 13.08 3.04 17.95
N ALA A 56 12.65 2.22 18.91
CA ALA A 56 13.54 1.27 19.54
C ALA A 56 14.27 0.44 18.47
N PRO A 57 15.58 0.17 18.66
CA PRO A 57 16.33 -0.63 17.71
C PRO A 57 15.67 -2.00 17.55
N PRO A 58 15.79 -2.64 16.37
CA PRO A 58 15.25 -3.98 16.18
C PRO A 58 15.92 -4.96 17.16
N PRO A 59 15.20 -6.00 17.61
CA PRO A 59 15.80 -7.03 18.44
C PRO A 59 16.96 -7.72 17.69
N PRO A 60 17.95 -8.25 18.42
CA PRO A 60 19.02 -9.03 17.79
C PRO A 60 18.43 -10.22 17.04
N SER A 61 19.02 -10.57 15.90
CA SER A 61 18.61 -11.76 15.16
C SER A 61 18.77 -13.02 16.02
N PRO A 62 17.87 -14.02 15.91
CA PRO A 62 18.02 -15.28 16.61
C PRO A 62 19.36 -15.92 16.28
N VAL A 63 20.13 -16.32 17.30
CA VAL A 63 21.34 -17.11 17.11
C VAL A 63 20.91 -18.56 16.90
N SER A 64 21.19 -19.14 15.73
CA SER A 64 21.05 -20.58 15.54
C SER A 64 22.11 -21.29 16.39
N PHE A 65 21.67 -21.91 17.48
CA PHE A 65 22.50 -22.86 18.20
C PHE A 65 22.72 -24.08 17.29
N ARG A 66 23.92 -24.19 16.75
CA ARG A 66 24.36 -25.40 16.07
C ARG A 66 24.33 -26.59 17.05
N PRO A 67 23.74 -27.73 16.69
CA PRO A 67 23.63 -28.88 17.58
C PRO A 67 24.97 -29.39 18.15
N GLU A 68 26.09 -29.10 17.48
CA GLU A 68 27.42 -29.59 17.85
C GLU A 68 27.97 -28.98 19.16
N HIS A 69 27.41 -27.87 19.64
CA HIS A 69 27.79 -27.28 20.94
C HIS A 69 26.83 -27.60 22.08
N TRP A 70 25.77 -28.36 21.83
CA TRP A 70 24.98 -28.93 22.91
C TRP A 70 25.63 -30.24 23.37
N ALA A 71 25.90 -30.38 24.67
CA ALA A 71 26.28 -31.66 25.24
C ALA A 71 25.09 -32.62 25.11
N ALA A 72 25.08 -33.43 24.04
CA ALA A 72 24.06 -34.44 23.86
C ALA A 72 24.10 -35.40 25.07
N PRO A 73 22.98 -35.63 25.76
CA PRO A 73 22.95 -36.63 26.82
C PRO A 73 23.30 -37.98 26.19
N SER A 74 24.41 -38.55 26.64
CA SER A 74 24.89 -39.85 26.19
C SER A 74 23.82 -40.89 26.56
N ARG A 75 23.07 -41.39 25.57
CA ARG A 75 22.13 -42.49 25.77
C ARG A 75 22.94 -43.74 26.16
N ARG A 76 22.74 -44.22 27.39
CA ARG A 76 23.16 -45.54 27.87
C ARG A 76 21.98 -46.50 27.78
#